data_AF-A0A7C4GLG9-F1
#
_entry.id   AF-A0A7C4GLG9-F1
#
_cell.length_a   1.000
_cell.length_b   1.000
_cell.length_c   1.000
_cell.angle_alpha   90.00
_cell.angle_beta   90.00
_cell.angle_gamma   90.00
#
_symmetry.space_group_name_H-M   'P 1'
#
loop_
_entity.id
_entity.type
_entity.pdbx_description
1 polymer ?
#
loop_
_entity_poly.entity_id
_entity_poly.type
_entity_poly.pdbx_seq_one_letter_code
_entity_poly.pdbx_strand_id
1 'polypeptide(L)'
;MQLGEDVYWILVVKDHRTTTKQLIPAINILNNRVKYGFWSINSKNPYRRKISPRDLGIFLATGRDSRVFAGECTITSEPVPLDLAHKKLLEGYPSTLSDYYFTIDGKLWEKPKEAEKVAAQLSFIKNKQRWYAYFQGTLKPISQTDYEIIKNY
;
A
#
# COMPACT_ATOMS: atom_id res chain seq x y z
N MET A 1 -20.82 -22.73 -1.79
CA MET A 1 -20.20 -21.40 -2.00
C MET A 1 -18.73 -21.56 -1.66
N GLN A 2 -17.86 -21.62 -2.66
CA GLN A 2 -16.44 -21.89 -2.45
C GLN A 2 -15.82 -20.57 -1.96
N LEU A 3 -15.41 -20.52 -0.68
CA LEU A 3 -14.64 -19.40 -0.16
C LEU A 3 -13.35 -19.37 -0.97
N GLY A 4 -13.18 -18.35 -1.81
CA GLY A 4 -11.91 -18.11 -2.50
C GLY A 4 -10.81 -17.92 -1.47
N GLU A 5 -9.59 -18.38 -1.78
CA GLU A 5 -8.43 -18.14 -0.94
C GLU A 5 -8.24 -16.62 -0.74
N ASP A 6 -8.03 -16.19 0.51
CA ASP A 6 -7.75 -14.79 0.80
C ASP A 6 -6.47 -14.36 0.07
N VAL A 7 -6.53 -13.25 -0.69
CA VAL A 7 -5.36 -12.72 -1.38
C VAL A 7 -4.68 -11.69 -0.49
N TYR A 8 -3.35 -11.81 -0.36
CA TYR A 8 -2.54 -10.97 0.52
C TYR A 8 -1.74 -9.95 -0.29
N TRP A 9 -1.77 -8.70 0.16
CA TRP A 9 -1.17 -7.57 -0.54
C TRP A 9 -0.24 -6.76 0.36
N ILE A 10 0.73 -6.11 -0.28
CA ILE A 10 1.41 -4.95 0.27
C ILE A 10 0.93 -3.73 -0.51
N LEU A 11 0.37 -2.77 0.22
CA LEU A 11 -0.09 -1.49 -0.28
C LEU A 11 1.04 -0.49 -0.06
N VAL A 12 1.71 -0.12 -1.15
CA VAL A 12 2.94 0.69 -1.11
C VAL A 12 2.63 2.14 -1.40
N VAL A 13 3.03 3.02 -0.48
CA VAL A 13 3.02 4.46 -0.68
C VAL A 13 4.44 5.01 -0.56
N LYS A 14 4.74 6.07 -1.27
CA LYS A 14 6.06 6.72 -1.27
C LYS A 14 5.93 8.21 -1.00
N ASP A 15 7.06 8.88 -0.84
CA ASP A 15 7.06 10.33 -0.75
C ASP A 15 6.41 10.97 -1.97
N HIS A 16 5.56 11.95 -1.73
CA HIS A 16 4.92 12.75 -2.75
C HIS A 16 5.51 14.14 -2.81
N ARG A 17 5.18 14.87 -3.89
CA ARG A 17 5.53 16.28 -4.02
C ARG A 17 4.33 17.11 -4.41
N THR A 18 4.19 18.28 -3.80
CA THR A 18 3.23 19.30 -4.25
C THR A 18 3.62 19.85 -5.63
N THR A 19 2.73 20.63 -6.24
CA THR A 19 3.04 21.42 -7.45
C THR A 19 4.20 22.40 -7.23
N THR A 20 4.35 22.91 -6.00
CA THR A 20 5.47 23.76 -5.56
C THR A 20 6.73 22.98 -5.16
N LYS A 21 6.79 21.67 -5.46
CA LYS A 21 7.89 20.73 -5.18
C LYS A 21 8.18 20.47 -3.70
N GLN A 22 7.31 20.94 -2.79
CA GLN A 22 7.42 20.61 -1.37
C GLN A 22 7.22 19.12 -1.15
N LEU A 23 8.04 18.52 -0.30
CA LEU A 23 7.99 17.09 0.03
C LEU A 23 6.79 16.83 0.94
N ILE A 24 6.02 15.80 0.60
CA ILE A 24 5.01 15.22 1.49
C ILE A 24 5.50 13.82 1.87
N PRO A 25 5.86 13.57 3.15
CA PRO A 25 6.34 12.28 3.60
C PRO A 25 5.34 11.14 3.31
N ALA A 26 5.85 9.98 2.92
CA ALA A 26 5.04 8.78 2.65
C ALA A 26 4.09 8.43 3.80
N ILE A 27 4.53 8.61 5.05
CA ILE A 27 3.72 8.34 6.24
C ILE A 27 2.51 9.28 6.34
N ASN A 28 2.63 10.54 5.89
CA ASN A 28 1.51 11.48 5.91
C ASN A 28 0.46 11.10 4.86
N ILE A 29 0.91 10.68 3.67
CA ILE A 29 0.01 10.16 2.63
C ILE A 29 -0.69 8.90 3.13
N LEU A 30 0.03 8.00 3.82
CA LEU A 30 -0.56 6.81 4.42
C LEU A 30 -1.64 7.17 5.44
N ASN A 31 -1.33 8.08 6.38
CA ASN A 31 -2.27 8.53 7.41
C ASN A 31 -3.56 9.08 6.78
N ASN A 32 -3.45 9.87 5.72
CA ASN A 32 -4.59 10.39 4.97
C ASN A 32 -5.44 9.26 4.39
N ARG A 33 -4.82 8.29 3.71
CA ARG A 33 -5.52 7.15 3.09
C ARG A 33 -6.24 6.26 4.11
N VAL A 34 -5.60 5.99 5.24
CA VAL A 34 -6.22 5.20 6.33
C VAL A 34 -7.36 5.98 6.97
N LYS A 35 -7.16 7.26 7.29
CA LYS A 35 -8.19 8.14 7.87
C LYS A 35 -9.46 8.18 7.02
N TYR A 36 -9.31 8.23 5.70
CA TYR A 36 -10.44 8.32 4.76
C TYR A 36 -10.85 6.98 4.15
N GLY A 37 -10.23 5.87 4.56
CA GLY A 37 -10.63 4.53 4.14
C GLY A 37 -10.52 4.26 2.64
N PHE A 38 -9.51 4.80 1.95
CA PHE A 38 -9.35 4.58 0.50
C PHE A 38 -7.90 4.35 0.08
N TRP A 39 -7.72 3.64 -1.03
CA TRP A 39 -6.43 3.48 -1.70
C TRP A 39 -6.54 3.78 -3.19
N SER A 40 -5.70 4.70 -3.69
CA SER A 40 -5.73 5.11 -5.09
C SER A 40 -4.67 4.37 -5.92
N ILE A 41 -5.06 4.00 -7.15
CA ILE A 41 -4.20 3.33 -8.13
C ILE A 41 -4.40 3.94 -9.52
N ASN A 42 -3.42 3.73 -10.40
CA ASN A 42 -3.54 4.06 -11.81
C ASN A 42 -4.21 2.90 -12.58
N SER A 43 -4.96 3.23 -13.62
CA SER A 43 -5.70 2.31 -14.50
C SER A 43 -4.80 1.28 -15.17
N LYS A 44 -3.52 1.62 -15.37
CA LYS A 44 -2.47 0.74 -15.91
C LYS A 44 -1.86 -0.20 -14.86
N ASN A 45 -2.28 -0.14 -13.60
CA ASN A 45 -1.81 -1.08 -12.58
C ASN A 45 -2.21 -2.52 -12.99
N PRO A 46 -1.24 -3.45 -13.12
CA PRO A 46 -1.52 -4.81 -13.60
C PRO A 46 -2.40 -5.62 -12.65
N TYR A 47 -2.51 -5.21 -11.39
CA TYR A 47 -3.29 -5.87 -10.35
C TYR A 47 -4.68 -5.26 -10.14
N ARG A 48 -5.05 -4.19 -10.87
CA ARG A 48 -6.34 -3.50 -10.69
C ARG A 48 -7.54 -4.46 -10.71
N ARG A 49 -7.56 -5.43 -11.63
CA ARG A 49 -8.68 -6.39 -11.76
C ARG A 49 -8.58 -7.60 -10.83
N LYS A 50 -7.54 -7.66 -9.98
CA LYS A 50 -7.30 -8.76 -9.04
C LYS A 50 -7.59 -8.38 -7.59
N ILE A 51 -7.79 -7.08 -7.31
CA ILE A 51 -8.21 -6.61 -6.01
C ILE A 51 -9.68 -6.97 -5.82
N SER A 52 -9.98 -7.63 -4.71
CA SER A 52 -11.33 -8.03 -4.35
C SER A 52 -11.67 -7.68 -2.90
N PRO A 53 -12.96 -7.48 -2.57
CA PRO A 53 -13.38 -7.37 -1.18
C PRO A 53 -12.92 -8.60 -0.39
N ARG A 54 -12.55 -8.37 0.88
CA ARG A 54 -12.00 -9.34 1.84
C ARG A 54 -10.51 -9.67 1.68
N ASP A 55 -9.87 -9.22 0.62
CA ASP A 55 -8.41 -9.28 0.52
C ASP A 55 -7.75 -8.56 1.71
N LEU A 56 -6.61 -9.10 2.16
CA LEU A 56 -5.86 -8.57 3.29
C LEU A 56 -4.63 -7.80 2.83
N GLY A 57 -4.36 -6.68 3.47
CA GLY A 57 -3.29 -5.76 3.09
C GLY A 57 -2.38 -5.37 4.25
N ILE A 58 -1.09 -5.22 3.97
CA ILE A 58 -0.14 -4.52 4.83
C ILE A 58 0.24 -3.20 4.19
N PHE A 59 0.25 -2.12 4.98
CA PHE A 59 0.74 -0.82 4.53
C PHE A 59 2.25 -0.73 4.61
N LEU A 60 2.89 -0.35 3.50
CA LEU A 60 4.30 -0.03 3.43
C LEU A 60 4.48 1.44 3.03
N ALA A 61 5.02 2.25 3.94
CA ALA A 61 5.44 3.62 3.65
C ALA A 61 6.93 3.62 3.27
N THR A 62 7.23 4.08 2.05
CA THR A 62 8.58 4.14 1.46
C THR A 62 9.00 5.58 1.19
N GLY A 63 9.40 6.28 2.23
CA GLY A 63 9.97 7.62 2.11
C GLY A 63 11.48 7.60 1.86
N ARG A 64 12.02 8.80 1.59
CA ARG A 64 13.46 9.04 1.50
C ARG A 64 14.15 8.74 2.83
N ASP A 65 13.53 9.20 3.93
CA ASP A 65 14.15 9.18 5.26
C ASP A 65 13.72 7.97 6.09
N SER A 66 12.67 7.26 5.68
CA SER A 66 12.17 6.06 6.40
C SER A 66 11.45 5.10 5.47
N ARG A 67 11.66 3.80 5.67
CA ARG A 67 10.88 2.73 5.02
C ARG A 67 10.34 1.79 6.09
N VAL A 68 9.03 1.79 6.27
CA VAL A 68 8.39 1.06 7.37
C VAL A 68 7.10 0.38 6.95
N PHE A 69 6.88 -0.83 7.46
CA PHE A 69 5.56 -1.42 7.51
C PHE A 69 4.82 -0.80 8.68
N ALA A 70 3.66 -0.21 8.41
CA ALA A 70 3.03 0.74 9.34
C ALA A 70 1.62 0.36 9.77
N GLY A 71 1.05 -0.73 9.25
CA GLY A 71 -0.30 -1.14 9.60
C GLY A 71 -0.85 -2.23 8.70
N GLU A 72 -2.13 -2.53 8.89
CA GLU A 72 -2.85 -3.55 8.15
C GLU A 72 -4.26 -3.06 7.77
N CYS A 73 -4.86 -3.70 6.76
CA CYS A 73 -6.23 -3.44 6.35
C CYS A 73 -6.92 -4.65 5.75
N THR A 74 -8.25 -4.58 5.74
CA THR A 74 -9.12 -5.38 4.88
C THR A 74 -9.58 -4.52 3.72
N ILE A 75 -9.49 -5.01 2.50
CA ILE A 75 -10.07 -4.36 1.33
C ILE A 75 -11.58 -4.56 1.34
N THR A 76 -12.35 -3.48 1.17
CA THR A 76 -13.81 -3.51 1.32
C THR A 76 -14.57 -3.29 0.01
N SER A 77 -13.88 -2.98 -1.09
CA SER A 77 -14.49 -2.86 -2.42
C SER A 77 -13.58 -3.32 -3.55
N GLU A 78 -14.17 -3.62 -4.70
CA GLU A 78 -13.43 -3.67 -5.96
C GLU A 78 -12.95 -2.27 -6.38
N PRO A 79 -11.92 -2.16 -7.24
CA PRO A 79 -11.50 -0.87 -7.76
C PRO A 79 -12.49 -0.25 -8.73
N VAL A 80 -12.92 0.97 -8.43
CA VAL A 80 -13.84 1.77 -9.26
C VAL A 80 -13.15 3.06 -9.73
N PRO A 81 -13.63 3.69 -10.83
CA PRO A 81 -13.10 4.97 -11.28
C PRO A 81 -13.19 6.04 -10.17
N LEU A 82 -12.20 6.92 -10.14
CA LEU A 82 -12.08 7.95 -9.12
C LEU A 82 -13.16 9.03 -9.31
N ASP A 83 -14.02 9.22 -8.30
CA ASP A 83 -15.01 10.29 -8.29
C ASP A 83 -14.42 11.62 -7.80
N LEU A 84 -15.20 12.69 -7.92
CA LEU A 84 -14.78 14.04 -7.52
C LEU A 84 -14.48 14.16 -6.02
N ALA A 85 -15.14 13.39 -5.16
CA ALA A 85 -14.92 13.45 -3.72
C ALA A 85 -13.54 12.86 -3.38
N HIS A 86 -13.25 11.66 -3.88
CA HIS A 86 -11.96 11.00 -3.69
C HIS A 86 -10.83 11.73 -4.39
N LYS A 87 -11.09 12.40 -5.53
CA LYS A 87 -10.08 13.22 -6.23
C LYS A 87 -9.55 14.35 -5.37
N LYS A 88 -10.40 14.97 -4.55
CA LYS A 88 -10.00 16.04 -3.63
C LYS A 88 -9.13 15.56 -2.47
N LEU A 89 -9.14 14.25 -2.17
CA LEU A 89 -8.32 13.65 -1.13
C LEU A 89 -6.91 13.25 -1.62
N LEU A 90 -6.65 13.35 -2.92
CA LEU A 90 -5.35 13.01 -3.49
C LEU A 90 -4.33 14.13 -3.22
N GLU A 91 -3.29 13.80 -2.46
CA GLU A 91 -2.24 14.75 -2.11
C GLU A 91 -0.96 14.50 -2.91
N GLY A 92 -0.58 15.48 -3.72
CA GLY A 92 0.71 15.51 -4.42
C GLY A 92 0.92 14.43 -5.51
N TYR A 93 2.01 14.59 -6.24
CA TYR A 93 2.47 13.63 -7.24
C TYR A 93 3.23 12.47 -6.56
N PRO A 94 3.01 11.19 -6.95
CA PRO A 94 2.21 10.75 -8.09
C PRO A 94 0.74 10.42 -7.78
N SER A 95 0.21 10.69 -6.59
CA SER A 95 -1.21 10.42 -6.30
C SER A 95 -2.14 11.08 -7.33
N THR A 96 -1.79 12.27 -7.81
CA THR A 96 -2.51 12.99 -8.88
C THR A 96 -2.61 12.25 -10.23
N LEU A 97 -1.82 11.19 -10.44
CA LEU A 97 -1.92 10.31 -11.62
C LEU A 97 -2.88 9.12 -11.42
N SER A 98 -3.48 8.98 -10.23
CA SER A 98 -4.45 7.92 -9.96
C SER A 98 -5.81 8.29 -10.54
N ASP A 99 -6.47 7.30 -11.13
CA ASP A 99 -7.78 7.41 -11.80
C ASP A 99 -8.74 6.29 -11.37
N TYR A 100 -8.29 5.39 -10.49
CA TYR A 100 -9.11 4.39 -9.80
C TYR A 100 -8.83 4.40 -8.30
N TYR A 101 -9.79 3.96 -7.51
CA TYR A 101 -9.62 3.68 -6.08
C TYR A 101 -10.42 2.46 -5.65
N PHE A 102 -10.06 1.90 -4.51
CA PHE A 102 -10.87 0.95 -3.76
C PHE A 102 -10.91 1.39 -2.29
N THR A 103 -11.93 0.94 -1.57
CA THR A 103 -12.09 1.24 -0.14
C THR A 103 -11.38 0.21 0.72
N ILE A 104 -10.92 0.66 1.88
CA ILE A 104 -10.22 -0.15 2.87
C ILE A 104 -10.76 0.15 4.27
N ASP A 105 -10.81 -0.88 5.11
CA ASP A 105 -10.89 -0.75 6.56
C ASP A 105 -9.50 -1.03 7.13
N GLY A 106 -8.82 0.01 7.62
CA GLY A 106 -7.40 -0.05 7.93
C GLY A 106 -7.06 0.57 9.28
N LYS A 107 -5.98 0.06 9.89
CA LYS A 107 -5.41 0.59 11.12
C LYS A 107 -3.90 0.66 11.04
N LEU A 108 -3.33 1.68 11.66
CA LEU A 108 -1.90 1.82 11.83
C LEU A 108 -1.44 1.14 13.11
N TRP A 109 -0.24 0.58 13.09
CA TRP A 109 0.39 0.03 14.28
C TRP A 109 1.00 1.14 15.12
N GLU A 110 0.94 1.00 16.45
CA GLU A 110 1.59 1.93 17.38
C GLU A 110 3.10 2.02 17.13
N LYS A 111 3.72 0.89 16.79
CA LYS A 111 5.13 0.78 16.46
C LYS A 111 5.30 0.25 15.02
N PRO A 112 5.59 1.12 14.05
CA PRO A 112 5.97 0.70 12.70
C PRO A 112 7.23 -0.17 12.70
N LYS A 113 7.32 -1.09 11.76
CA LYS A 113 8.40 -2.07 11.63
C LYS A 113 9.35 -1.64 10.53
N GLU A 114 10.65 -1.64 10.82
CA GLU A 114 11.67 -1.28 9.83
C GLU A 114 11.64 -2.27 8.66
N ALA A 115 11.33 -1.78 7.46
CA ALA A 115 11.10 -2.63 6.30
C ALA A 115 12.36 -3.43 5.91
N GLU A 116 13.56 -2.89 6.14
CA GLU A 116 14.83 -3.59 5.87
C GLU A 116 14.98 -4.85 6.73
N LYS A 117 14.71 -4.75 8.03
CA LYS A 117 14.85 -5.89 8.95
C LYS A 117 13.83 -6.99 8.65
N VAL A 118 12.60 -6.60 8.31
CA VAL A 118 11.55 -7.54 7.89
C VAL A 118 11.89 -8.15 6.53
N ALA A 119 12.36 -7.36 5.57
CA ALA A 119 12.69 -7.79 4.21
C ALA A 119 13.73 -8.92 4.15
N ALA A 120 14.62 -9.00 5.14
CA ALA A 120 15.57 -10.10 5.29
C ALA A 120 14.87 -11.47 5.36
N GLN A 121 13.65 -11.54 5.88
CA GLN A 121 12.89 -12.77 6.10
C GLN A 121 11.90 -13.10 4.96
N LEU A 122 11.58 -12.14 4.09
CA LEU A 122 10.53 -12.31 3.08
C LEU A 122 11.00 -13.17 1.90
N SER A 123 10.21 -14.18 1.57
CA SER A 123 10.54 -15.20 0.56
C SER A 123 10.59 -14.63 -0.86
N PHE A 124 9.73 -13.65 -1.18
CA PHE A 124 9.71 -13.03 -2.52
C PHE A 124 10.93 -12.11 -2.77
N ILE A 125 11.68 -11.74 -1.73
CA ILE A 125 12.87 -10.89 -1.84
C ILE A 125 14.10 -11.79 -2.04
N LYS A 126 14.48 -12.00 -3.30
CA LYS A 126 15.61 -12.85 -3.67
C LYS A 126 16.96 -12.17 -3.46
N ASN A 127 17.07 -10.87 -3.75
CA ASN A 127 18.27 -10.08 -3.52
C ASN A 127 18.08 -9.17 -2.30
N LYS A 128 18.64 -9.58 -1.15
CA LYS A 128 18.52 -8.85 0.12
C LYS A 128 19.28 -7.50 0.11
N GLN A 129 20.36 -7.37 -0.66
CA GLN A 129 21.09 -6.10 -0.78
C GLN A 129 20.30 -5.04 -1.56
N ARG A 130 19.40 -5.47 -2.46
CA ARG A 130 18.53 -4.59 -3.26
C ARG A 130 17.05 -4.82 -2.96
N TRP A 131 16.73 -5.07 -1.71
CA TRP A 131 15.39 -5.44 -1.26
C TRP A 131 14.32 -4.43 -1.67
N TYR A 132 14.65 -3.13 -1.65
CA TYR A 132 13.72 -2.04 -1.94
C TYR A 132 13.15 -2.07 -3.36
N ALA A 133 13.88 -2.66 -4.31
CA ALA A 133 13.41 -2.81 -5.69
C ALA A 133 12.20 -3.74 -5.80
N TYR A 134 12.00 -4.65 -4.84
CA TYR A 134 10.88 -5.60 -4.84
C TYR A 134 9.55 -4.97 -4.42
N PHE A 135 9.60 -3.75 -3.88
CA PHE A 135 8.45 -2.96 -3.43
C PHE A 135 8.05 -1.85 -4.42
N GLN A 136 8.52 -1.91 -5.66
CA GLN A 136 8.12 -0.94 -6.68
C GLN A 136 6.62 -1.07 -7.02
N GLY A 137 6.00 0.07 -7.34
CA GLY A 137 4.57 0.16 -7.63
C GLY A 137 3.76 0.63 -6.41
N THR A 138 2.45 0.43 -6.48
CA THR A 138 1.48 0.78 -5.41
C THR A 138 0.86 -0.46 -4.77
N LEU A 139 0.99 -1.63 -5.42
CA LEU A 139 0.45 -2.90 -4.98
C LEU A 139 1.45 -4.02 -5.27
N LYS A 140 1.60 -4.93 -4.33
CA LYS A 140 2.43 -6.12 -4.47
C LYS A 140 1.70 -7.32 -3.87
N PRO A 141 1.34 -8.35 -4.67
CA PRO A 141 0.81 -9.59 -4.10
C PRO A 141 1.94 -10.32 -3.35
N ILE A 142 1.58 -10.95 -2.24
CA ILE A 142 2.49 -11.74 -1.40
C ILE A 142 1.84 -13.06 -0.99
N SER A 143 2.66 -13.98 -0.49
CA SER A 143 2.17 -15.21 0.12
C SER A 143 1.56 -14.93 1.50
N GLN A 144 0.67 -15.81 1.97
CA GLN A 144 0.20 -15.79 3.35
C GLN A 144 1.37 -15.84 4.34
N THR A 145 2.38 -16.68 4.08
CA THR A 145 3.56 -16.79 4.93
C THR A 145 4.29 -15.46 5.06
N ASP A 146 4.53 -14.74 3.97
CA ASP A 146 5.17 -13.42 4.01
C ASP A 146 4.28 -12.38 4.72
N TYR A 147 2.95 -12.46 4.53
CA TYR A 147 2.01 -11.59 5.24
C TYR A 147 2.12 -11.77 6.76
N GLU A 148 2.11 -13.02 7.22
CA GLU A 148 2.23 -13.34 8.65
C GLU A 148 3.59 -12.95 9.22
N ILE A 149 4.68 -13.12 8.46
CA ILE A 149 6.01 -12.62 8.86
C ILE A 149 5.94 -11.11 9.10
N ILE A 150 5.39 -10.35 8.16
CA ILE A 150 5.33 -8.89 8.29
C ILE A 150 4.42 -8.50 9.46
N LYS A 151 3.27 -9.17 9.63
CA LYS A 151 2.28 -8.88 10.67
C LYS A 151 2.78 -9.19 12.08
N ASN A 152 3.61 -10.22 12.26
CA ASN A 152 4.04 -10.68 13.58
C ASN A 152 5.51 -10.34 13.93
N TYR A 153 6.26 -9.69 13.03
CA TYR A 153 7.62 -9.19 13.30
C TYR A 153 7.65 -8.13 14.41
#